data_AF-A0A971R390-F1
#
_entry.id   AF-A0A971R390-F1
#
_cell.length_a   1.000
_cell.length_b   1.000
_cell.length_c   1.000
_cell.angle_alpha   90.00
_cell.angle_beta   90.00
_cell.angle_gamma   90.00
#
_symmetry.space_group_name_H-M   'P 1'
#
loop_
_entity.id
_entity.type
_entity.pdbx_description
1 polymer ?
#
loop_
_entity_poly.entity_id
_entity_poly.type
_entity_poly.pdbx_seq_one_letter_code
_entity_poly.pdbx_strand_id
1 'polypeptide(L)'
;LDIEAYALNMEIPLPDDVDISMKMRPELVEDRFELMNIGSTKIFYVQNFKTNKYYQITATLQYSGETNEIWVENTSLITVEKATQIGEEFDDVIYPLVSDYFYTPSDVNGDGKVAILCFDIQDDFSNTGAYVGGYFSSGDLFNISNSNKMEIFYIDTYPTMQYPASNPVDVSKAFSTLVHEFQHMVNFNRNYFVESGDPMSTWLNEGLSMAAEHIYKGTLNSRISYYNNANSIKNGQSLLYWNDNGDVLANYSLSYLFLQYVRTQGGGDPEIFKDILLNSKNNQQAIIDALSKRGLSIDFGDLMTSFRLALLLKDPSGLYGFNGDSDFDGINASYYIGGAKNIRGGSAFFKTISESFTDPENAGNTIQYVGITN
;
A
#
# COMPACT_ATOMS: atom_id res chain seq x y z
N LEU A 1 7.07 2.80 -19.04
CA LEU A 1 6.63 1.77 -18.08
C LEU A 1 5.17 1.48 -18.36
N ASP A 2 4.67 0.30 -17.98
CA ASP A 2 3.23 0.02 -18.05
C ASP A 2 2.46 0.97 -17.12
N ILE A 3 1.18 1.19 -17.42
CA ILE A 3 0.35 2.16 -16.68
C ILE A 3 0.30 1.84 -15.17
N GLU A 4 0.28 0.57 -14.79
CA GLU A 4 0.30 0.11 -13.39
C GLU A 4 1.54 0.60 -12.60
N ALA A 5 2.65 0.93 -13.27
CA ALA A 5 3.82 1.51 -12.61
C ALA A 5 3.59 2.94 -12.11
N TYR A 6 2.50 3.59 -12.56
CA TYR A 6 2.09 4.93 -12.19
C TYR A 6 0.83 4.97 -11.31
N ALA A 7 0.31 3.80 -10.90
CA ALA A 7 -0.79 3.69 -9.95
C ALA A 7 -0.32 4.03 -8.53
N LEU A 8 -1.09 4.89 -7.86
CA LEU A 8 -1.03 5.21 -6.45
C LEU A 8 -2.28 4.63 -5.76
N ASN A 9 -2.10 4.00 -4.60
CA ASN A 9 -3.19 3.43 -3.81
C ASN A 9 -3.22 4.18 -2.47
N MET A 10 -4.06 5.20 -2.39
CA MET A 10 -3.87 6.26 -1.40
C MET A 10 -4.51 5.90 -0.06
N GLU A 11 -3.79 6.06 1.04
CA GLU A 11 -4.40 6.17 2.36
C GLU A 11 -4.70 7.64 2.69
N ILE A 12 -5.97 7.98 2.92
CA ILE A 12 -6.34 9.27 3.50
C ILE A 12 -6.29 9.11 5.03
N PRO A 13 -5.34 9.78 5.71
CA PRO A 13 -5.14 9.61 7.14
C PRO A 13 -6.32 10.17 7.94
N LEU A 14 -6.46 9.68 9.17
CA LEU A 14 -7.41 10.22 10.12
C LEU A 14 -7.13 11.72 10.36
N PRO A 15 -8.15 12.59 10.31
CA PRO A 15 -7.95 14.01 10.63
C PRO A 15 -7.43 14.21 12.06
N ASP A 16 -6.54 15.20 12.25
CA ASP A 16 -5.87 15.48 13.53
C ASP A 16 -6.84 15.81 14.68
N ASP A 17 -8.06 16.28 14.35
CA ASP A 17 -9.11 16.63 15.31
C ASP A 17 -10.08 15.48 15.62
N VAL A 18 -9.80 14.27 15.13
CA VAL A 18 -10.63 13.07 15.31
C VAL A 18 -9.91 12.04 16.18
N ASP A 19 -10.64 11.49 17.15
CA ASP A 19 -10.13 10.46 18.05
C ASP A 19 -11.13 9.30 18.25
N ILE A 20 -10.69 8.27 18.97
CA ILE A 20 -11.46 7.04 19.23
C ILE A 20 -12.83 7.27 19.89
N SER A 21 -13.06 8.40 20.57
CA SER A 21 -14.36 8.74 21.15
C SER A 21 -15.41 9.04 20.08
N MET A 22 -14.98 9.45 18.88
CA MET A 22 -15.82 9.75 17.72
C MET A 22 -16.03 8.54 16.81
N LYS A 23 -15.48 7.37 17.17
CA LYS A 23 -15.63 6.12 16.42
C LYS A 23 -17.12 5.84 16.16
N MET A 24 -17.45 5.51 14.92
CA MET A 24 -18.82 5.10 14.56
C MET A 24 -19.18 3.79 15.27
N ARG A 25 -20.46 3.64 15.63
CA ARG A 25 -20.97 2.45 16.31
C ARG A 25 -22.36 2.10 15.81
N PRO A 26 -22.76 0.81 15.85
CA PRO A 26 -24.09 0.40 15.41
C PRO A 26 -25.23 1.15 16.12
N GLU A 27 -25.06 1.51 17.41
CA GLU A 27 -26.06 2.29 18.14
C GLU A 27 -26.26 3.74 17.65
N LEU A 28 -25.36 4.26 16.82
CA LEU A 28 -25.41 5.62 16.26
C LEU A 28 -26.03 5.69 14.87
N VAL A 29 -26.41 4.54 14.29
CA VAL A 29 -27.05 4.50 12.97
C VAL A 29 -28.48 5.05 13.12
N GLU A 30 -28.73 6.25 12.55
CA GLU A 30 -29.95 7.04 12.78
C GLU A 30 -31.24 6.38 12.23
N ASP A 31 -31.11 5.51 11.23
CA ASP A 31 -32.21 4.71 10.69
C ASP A 31 -31.89 3.22 10.90
N ARG A 32 -32.86 2.45 11.42
CA ARG A 32 -32.72 1.00 11.57
C ARG A 32 -32.21 0.42 10.27
N PHE A 33 -31.04 -0.22 10.32
CA PHE A 33 -30.37 -0.88 9.20
C PHE A 33 -31.38 -1.61 8.31
N GLU A 34 -31.69 -1.01 7.16
CA GLU A 34 -32.44 -1.68 6.09
C GLU A 34 -31.41 -2.17 5.08
N LEU A 35 -31.30 -3.49 4.97
CA LEU A 35 -30.55 -4.13 3.89
C LEU A 35 -31.02 -3.55 2.56
N MET A 36 -30.11 -2.91 1.84
CA MET A 36 -30.43 -2.28 0.56
C MET A 36 -30.58 -3.36 -0.52
N ASN A 37 -31.64 -3.25 -1.32
CA ASN A 37 -31.83 -4.13 -2.47
C ASN A 37 -30.90 -3.71 -3.61
N ILE A 38 -30.49 -4.66 -4.44
CA ILE A 38 -29.82 -4.35 -5.72
C ILE A 38 -30.67 -3.34 -6.50
N GLY A 39 -30.04 -2.29 -7.01
CA GLY A 39 -30.70 -1.15 -7.65
C GLY A 39 -31.00 0.04 -6.74
N SER A 40 -30.86 -0.10 -5.41
CA SER A 40 -30.93 1.03 -4.48
C SER A 40 -29.82 2.04 -4.73
N THR A 41 -30.11 3.32 -4.51
CA THR A 41 -29.14 4.41 -4.65
C THR A 41 -28.82 5.04 -3.31
N LYS A 42 -27.55 5.38 -3.09
CA LYS A 42 -27.06 6.08 -1.90
C LYS A 42 -26.10 7.21 -2.30
N ILE A 43 -26.08 8.27 -1.50
CA ILE A 43 -25.11 9.37 -1.63
C ILE A 43 -23.87 9.02 -0.81
N PHE A 44 -22.69 9.15 -1.43
CA PHE A 44 -21.40 8.91 -0.79
C PHE A 44 -20.55 10.18 -0.80
N TYR A 45 -19.80 10.41 0.28
CA TYR A 45 -18.72 11.38 0.30
C TYR A 45 -17.46 10.76 -0.32
N VAL A 46 -16.80 11.48 -1.21
CA VAL A 46 -15.61 11.02 -1.94
C VAL A 46 -14.57 12.14 -2.03
N GLN A 47 -13.30 11.78 -2.23
CA GLN A 47 -12.19 12.72 -2.32
C GLN A 47 -11.84 13.04 -3.78
N ASN A 48 -11.66 14.33 -4.08
CA ASN A 48 -11.07 14.78 -5.34
C ASN A 48 -9.57 15.04 -5.13
N PHE A 49 -8.71 14.15 -5.62
CA PHE A 49 -7.25 14.24 -5.45
C PHE A 49 -6.60 15.39 -6.23
N LYS A 50 -7.26 15.90 -7.28
CA LYS A 50 -6.79 17.08 -8.01
C LYS A 50 -6.94 18.38 -7.23
N THR A 51 -8.05 18.53 -6.53
CA THR A 51 -8.39 19.77 -5.79
C THR A 51 -8.19 19.65 -4.28
N ASN A 52 -7.94 18.43 -3.80
CA ASN A 52 -7.86 18.05 -2.40
C ASN A 52 -9.12 18.42 -1.59
N LYS A 53 -10.30 18.13 -2.16
CA LYS A 53 -11.60 18.46 -1.54
C LYS A 53 -12.56 17.27 -1.60
N TYR A 54 -13.35 17.15 -0.53
CA TYR A 54 -14.51 16.26 -0.52
C TYR A 54 -15.63 16.79 -1.41
N TYR A 55 -16.33 15.87 -2.06
CA TYR A 55 -17.58 16.10 -2.76
C TYR A 55 -18.50 14.89 -2.61
N GLN A 56 -19.72 14.97 -3.15
CA GLN A 56 -20.69 13.89 -3.07
C GLN A 56 -20.98 13.31 -4.45
N ILE A 57 -21.14 11.99 -4.51
CA ILE A 57 -21.64 11.26 -5.68
C ILE A 57 -22.85 10.41 -5.30
N THR A 58 -23.68 10.08 -6.28
CA THR A 58 -24.75 9.09 -6.11
C THR A 58 -24.34 7.79 -6.78
N ALA A 59 -24.32 6.70 -6.03
CA ALA A 59 -23.99 5.37 -6.54
C ALA A 59 -25.16 4.41 -6.35
N THR A 60 -25.20 3.38 -7.19
CA THR A 60 -26.22 2.34 -7.19
C THR A 60 -25.61 1.03 -6.74
N LEU A 61 -26.27 0.31 -5.84
CA LEU A 61 -25.89 -1.05 -5.44
C LEU A 61 -26.08 -2.01 -6.62
N GLN A 62 -24.99 -2.54 -7.17
CA GLN A 62 -25.03 -3.47 -8.31
C GLN A 62 -24.86 -4.93 -7.90
N TYR A 63 -24.25 -5.19 -6.72
CA TYR A 63 -24.06 -6.52 -6.16
C TYR A 63 -24.01 -6.47 -4.63
N SER A 64 -24.50 -7.51 -3.96
CA SER A 64 -24.43 -7.67 -2.50
C SER A 64 -24.13 -9.15 -2.20
N GLY A 65 -22.92 -9.42 -1.71
CA GLY A 65 -22.37 -10.75 -1.46
C GLY A 65 -22.56 -11.23 -0.03
N GLU A 66 -21.69 -12.11 0.46
CA GLU A 66 -21.63 -12.51 1.86
C GLU A 66 -20.96 -11.42 2.71
N THR A 67 -19.77 -10.96 2.31
CA THR A 67 -18.96 -10.01 3.09
C THR A 67 -18.82 -8.63 2.44
N ASN A 68 -19.43 -8.42 1.27
CA ASN A 68 -19.30 -7.15 0.55
C ASN A 68 -20.58 -6.62 -0.10
N GLU A 69 -20.49 -5.35 -0.50
CA GLU A 69 -21.41 -4.66 -1.39
C GLU A 69 -20.64 -3.89 -2.47
N ILE A 70 -21.07 -4.01 -3.73
CA ILE A 70 -20.46 -3.25 -4.85
C ILE A 70 -21.38 -2.10 -5.23
N TRP A 71 -20.91 -0.89 -4.94
CA TRP A 71 -21.57 0.37 -5.24
C TRP A 71 -20.95 0.99 -6.49
N VAL A 72 -21.77 1.43 -7.43
CA VAL A 72 -21.30 1.92 -8.74
C VAL A 72 -21.94 3.26 -9.10
N GLU A 73 -21.11 4.25 -9.43
CA GLU A 73 -21.58 5.54 -9.96
C GLU A 73 -22.09 5.40 -11.40
N ASN A 74 -21.25 4.86 -12.30
CA ASN A 74 -21.61 4.67 -13.71
C ASN A 74 -22.00 3.22 -14.01
N THR A 75 -23.28 2.90 -13.82
CA THR A 75 -23.85 1.55 -13.99
C THR A 75 -23.88 1.06 -15.44
N SER A 76 -23.67 1.95 -16.41
CA SER A 76 -23.48 1.57 -17.81
C SER A 76 -22.06 1.06 -18.09
N LEU A 77 -21.08 1.51 -17.29
CA LEU A 77 -19.68 1.11 -17.39
C LEU A 77 -19.43 -0.18 -16.58
N ILE A 78 -19.78 -0.15 -15.30
CA ILE A 78 -19.73 -1.31 -14.40
C ILE A 78 -21.16 -1.84 -14.24
N THR A 79 -21.49 -2.82 -15.07
CA THR A 79 -22.80 -3.49 -15.07
C THR A 79 -22.94 -4.44 -13.88
N VAL A 80 -24.15 -4.96 -13.64
CA VAL A 80 -24.41 -6.04 -12.66
C VAL A 80 -23.43 -7.21 -12.83
N GLU A 81 -23.16 -7.63 -14.06
CA GLU A 81 -22.25 -8.74 -14.37
C GLU A 81 -20.81 -8.45 -13.90
N LYS A 82 -20.32 -7.23 -14.14
CA LYS A 82 -18.98 -6.81 -13.69
C LYS A 82 -18.92 -6.61 -12.19
N ALA A 83 -19.95 -6.03 -11.59
CA ALA A 83 -20.06 -5.92 -10.14
C ALA A 83 -20.11 -7.30 -9.47
N THR A 84 -20.77 -8.28 -10.10
CA THR A 84 -20.76 -9.67 -9.65
C THR A 84 -19.36 -10.25 -9.68
N GLN A 85 -18.59 -10.05 -10.76
CA GLN A 85 -17.19 -10.49 -10.82
C GLN A 85 -16.32 -9.89 -9.71
N ILE A 86 -16.50 -8.60 -9.41
CA ILE A 86 -15.76 -7.93 -8.32
C ILE A 86 -16.17 -8.52 -6.96
N GLY A 87 -17.46 -8.67 -6.72
CA GLY A 87 -17.98 -9.14 -5.44
C GLY A 87 -17.68 -10.60 -5.14
N GLU A 88 -17.76 -11.47 -6.15
CA GLU A 88 -17.40 -12.90 -6.02
C GLU A 88 -15.90 -13.06 -5.80
N GLU A 89 -15.04 -12.36 -6.55
CA GLU A 89 -13.58 -12.38 -6.30
C GLU A 89 -13.27 -11.88 -4.88
N PHE A 90 -14.00 -10.86 -4.41
CA PHE A 90 -13.79 -10.34 -3.07
C PHE A 90 -14.14 -11.36 -1.99
N ASP A 91 -15.33 -11.97 -2.05
CA ASP A 91 -15.77 -12.97 -1.05
C ASP A 91 -14.93 -14.26 -1.12
N ASP A 92 -14.64 -14.76 -2.31
CA ASP A 92 -14.04 -16.09 -2.49
C ASP A 92 -12.51 -16.10 -2.37
N VAL A 93 -11.85 -14.97 -2.67
CA VAL A 93 -10.38 -14.90 -2.76
C VAL A 93 -9.80 -13.80 -1.88
N ILE A 94 -10.22 -12.54 -2.07
CA ILE A 94 -9.55 -11.38 -1.44
C ILE A 94 -9.80 -11.34 0.06
N TYR A 95 -11.05 -11.53 0.50
CA TYR A 95 -11.43 -11.46 1.90
C TYR A 95 -10.71 -12.54 2.74
N PRO A 96 -10.71 -13.83 2.35
CA PRO A 96 -9.94 -14.86 3.04
C PRO A 96 -8.44 -14.57 3.03
N LEU A 97 -7.86 -14.17 1.90
CA LEU A 97 -6.42 -13.91 1.78
C LEU A 97 -5.94 -12.82 2.75
N VAL A 98 -6.63 -11.68 2.78
CA VAL A 98 -6.25 -10.58 3.67
C VAL A 98 -6.52 -10.95 5.14
N SER A 99 -7.62 -11.65 5.43
CA SER A 99 -7.93 -12.12 6.79
C SER A 99 -6.90 -13.12 7.33
N ASP A 100 -6.44 -14.03 6.48
CA ASP A 100 -5.52 -15.09 6.86
C ASP A 100 -4.10 -14.58 7.06
N TYR A 101 -3.59 -13.73 6.17
CA TYR A 101 -2.20 -13.23 6.23
C TYR A 101 -2.05 -11.89 6.97
N PHE A 102 -3.14 -11.22 7.31
CA PHE A 102 -3.11 -9.95 8.04
C PHE A 102 -4.11 -9.97 9.19
N TYR A 103 -5.33 -9.48 8.95
CA TYR A 103 -6.34 -9.32 9.99
C TYR A 103 -7.74 -9.15 9.39
N THR A 104 -8.76 -9.03 10.23
CA THR A 104 -10.15 -8.82 9.80
C THR A 104 -10.55 -7.35 9.88
N PRO A 105 -11.56 -6.91 9.12
CA PRO A 105 -12.10 -5.55 9.25
C PRO A 105 -12.82 -5.36 10.59
N SER A 106 -13.14 -4.11 10.90
CA SER A 106 -14.16 -3.80 11.91
C SER A 106 -15.57 -3.98 11.31
N ASP A 107 -16.59 -3.64 12.10
CA ASP A 107 -17.98 -3.53 11.64
C ASP A 107 -18.62 -2.37 12.41
N VAL A 108 -18.32 -1.14 12.00
CA VAL A 108 -18.69 0.07 12.76
C VAL A 108 -20.16 0.45 12.60
N ASN A 109 -20.79 0.03 11.50
CA ASN A 109 -22.21 0.26 11.24
C ASN A 109 -23.07 -0.98 11.50
N GLY A 110 -22.49 -2.15 11.72
CA GLY A 110 -23.19 -3.37 12.15
C GLY A 110 -23.86 -4.12 10.99
N ASP A 111 -23.39 -3.93 9.76
CA ASP A 111 -23.95 -4.56 8.57
C ASP A 111 -23.24 -5.85 8.17
N GLY A 112 -22.07 -6.11 8.76
CA GLY A 112 -21.24 -7.27 8.49
C GLY A 112 -20.59 -7.26 7.10
N LYS A 113 -20.53 -6.10 6.42
CA LYS A 113 -20.12 -5.97 5.03
C LYS A 113 -19.09 -4.86 4.83
N VAL A 114 -18.25 -5.06 3.82
CA VAL A 114 -17.35 -4.04 3.28
C VAL A 114 -17.98 -3.47 2.00
N ALA A 115 -18.20 -2.16 1.95
CA ALA A 115 -18.58 -1.49 0.72
C ALA A 115 -17.37 -1.20 -0.17
N ILE A 116 -17.51 -1.53 -1.45
CA ILE A 116 -16.55 -1.23 -2.50
C ILE A 116 -17.21 -0.25 -3.47
N LEU A 117 -16.74 1.00 -3.48
CA LEU A 117 -17.29 2.05 -4.34
C LEU A 117 -16.47 2.24 -5.60
N CYS A 118 -17.04 1.87 -6.75
CA CYS A 118 -16.45 2.00 -8.07
C CYS A 118 -16.93 3.28 -8.77
N PHE A 119 -15.99 4.20 -9.05
CA PHE A 119 -16.24 5.43 -9.81
C PHE A 119 -14.97 5.93 -10.51
N ASP A 120 -15.07 6.96 -11.35
CA ASP A 120 -13.91 7.60 -11.98
C ASP A 120 -13.24 8.57 -10.98
N ILE A 121 -12.12 8.15 -10.38
CA ILE A 121 -11.48 8.91 -9.32
C ILE A 121 -10.87 10.18 -9.91
N GLN A 122 -11.28 11.33 -9.38
CA GLN A 122 -10.87 12.62 -9.91
C GLN A 122 -9.45 12.97 -9.45
N ASP A 123 -8.48 12.76 -10.34
CA ASP A 123 -7.05 12.96 -10.11
C ASP A 123 -6.38 13.79 -11.23
N ASP A 124 -5.04 13.71 -11.35
CA ASP A 124 -4.25 14.44 -12.35
C ASP A 124 -3.66 13.53 -13.45
N PHE A 125 -4.30 12.38 -13.71
CA PHE A 125 -3.87 11.40 -14.71
C PHE A 125 -3.66 11.99 -16.09
N SER A 126 -4.59 12.85 -16.54
CA SER A 126 -4.52 13.48 -17.86
C SER A 126 -3.29 14.38 -18.06
N ASN A 127 -2.71 14.90 -16.97
CA ASN A 127 -1.55 15.81 -17.03
C ASN A 127 -0.23 15.11 -16.70
N THR A 128 -0.25 14.14 -15.78
CA THR A 128 0.97 13.53 -15.23
C THR A 128 1.18 12.08 -15.69
N GLY A 129 0.12 11.39 -16.11
CA GLY A 129 0.10 9.95 -16.34
C GLY A 129 0.06 9.10 -15.05
N ALA A 130 0.21 9.70 -13.87
CA ALA A 130 -0.01 9.05 -12.58
C ALA A 130 -1.46 9.22 -12.14
N TYR A 131 -2.01 8.18 -11.52
CA TYR A 131 -3.42 8.11 -11.15
C TYR A 131 -3.60 7.42 -9.81
N VAL A 132 -4.73 7.68 -9.17
CA VAL A 132 -5.16 6.97 -7.97
C VAL A 132 -5.94 5.74 -8.42
N GLY A 133 -5.38 4.55 -8.22
CA GLY A 133 -6.06 3.29 -8.56
C GLY A 133 -7.14 2.91 -7.56
N GLY A 134 -6.96 3.32 -6.31
CA GLY A 134 -7.89 3.15 -5.22
C GLY A 134 -7.48 3.98 -4.01
N TYR A 135 -8.38 4.08 -3.04
CA TYR A 135 -8.02 4.65 -1.74
C TYR A 135 -8.89 4.09 -0.61
N PHE A 136 -8.32 4.16 0.59
CA PHE A 136 -9.00 3.94 1.85
C PHE A 136 -8.93 5.23 2.68
N SER A 137 -10.05 5.60 3.30
CA SER A 137 -10.13 6.76 4.20
C SER A 137 -10.54 6.28 5.57
N SER A 138 -9.63 6.33 6.54
CA SER A 138 -9.96 5.89 7.90
C SER A 138 -11.04 6.75 8.55
N GLY A 139 -11.22 8.00 8.10
CA GLY A 139 -12.29 8.90 8.53
C GLY A 139 -13.70 8.35 8.28
N ASP A 140 -13.87 7.47 7.29
CA ASP A 140 -15.15 6.81 7.01
C ASP A 140 -15.62 5.89 8.14
N LEU A 141 -14.72 5.50 9.06
CA LEU A 141 -15.04 4.69 10.23
C LEU A 141 -15.51 5.52 11.45
N PHE A 142 -15.65 6.84 11.31
CA PHE A 142 -15.96 7.77 12.39
C PHE A 142 -17.25 8.57 12.13
N ASN A 143 -17.91 9.00 13.19
CA ASN A 143 -19.11 9.84 13.13
C ASN A 143 -18.73 11.33 12.96
N ILE A 144 -18.16 11.68 11.81
CA ILE A 144 -17.66 13.02 11.49
C ILE A 144 -18.28 13.55 10.19
N SER A 145 -18.08 14.84 9.92
CA SER A 145 -18.45 15.43 8.62
C SER A 145 -17.65 14.81 7.48
N ASN A 146 -18.28 14.62 6.32
CA ASN A 146 -17.68 14.00 5.12
C ASN A 146 -17.23 12.53 5.29
N SER A 147 -17.77 11.83 6.28
CA SER A 147 -17.60 10.38 6.46
C SER A 147 -18.83 9.62 5.95
N ASN A 148 -18.60 8.44 5.40
CA ASN A 148 -19.64 7.49 4.99
C ASN A 148 -20.07 6.55 6.13
N LYS A 149 -19.41 6.62 7.30
CA LYS A 149 -19.78 5.94 8.55
C LYS A 149 -19.92 4.42 8.41
N MET A 150 -19.03 3.79 7.65
CA MET A 150 -19.04 2.36 7.35
C MET A 150 -17.66 1.89 6.89
N GLU A 151 -17.43 0.58 6.90
CA GLU A 151 -16.32 -0.07 6.21
C GLU A 151 -16.46 0.13 4.70
N ILE A 152 -15.75 1.11 4.15
CA ILE A 152 -15.74 1.41 2.72
C ILE A 152 -14.32 1.66 2.22
N PHE A 153 -14.04 1.20 1.01
CA PHE A 153 -12.92 1.68 0.20
C PHE A 153 -13.35 1.91 -1.24
N TYR A 154 -12.49 2.62 -1.98
CA TYR A 154 -12.84 3.23 -3.26
C TYR A 154 -11.91 2.72 -4.34
N ILE A 155 -12.46 2.35 -5.49
CA ILE A 155 -11.71 1.76 -6.58
C ILE A 155 -11.98 2.56 -7.85
N ASP A 156 -10.91 2.94 -8.51
CA ASP A 156 -10.97 3.68 -9.76
C ASP A 156 -11.48 2.81 -10.91
N THR A 157 -12.30 3.43 -11.76
CA THR A 157 -12.78 2.83 -13.01
C THR A 157 -11.93 3.25 -14.21
N TYR A 158 -11.33 4.44 -14.19
CA TYR A 158 -10.50 4.96 -15.26
C TYR A 158 -9.28 5.74 -14.73
N PRO A 159 -8.04 5.32 -15.02
CA PRO A 159 -7.67 4.32 -16.03
C PRO A 159 -7.60 2.87 -15.53
N THR A 160 -7.92 2.58 -14.27
CA THR A 160 -7.63 1.27 -13.65
C THR A 160 -8.32 0.09 -14.34
N MET A 161 -9.65 0.15 -14.50
CA MET A 161 -10.41 -0.94 -15.13
C MET A 161 -10.52 -0.77 -16.66
N GLN A 162 -10.15 0.40 -17.19
CA GLN A 162 -10.30 0.68 -18.61
C GLN A 162 -9.24 1.68 -19.08
N TYR A 163 -8.21 1.20 -19.80
CA TYR A 163 -7.27 2.10 -20.47
C TYR A 163 -6.62 1.49 -21.72
N PRO A 164 -6.49 2.25 -22.83
CA PRO A 164 -7.18 3.51 -23.12
C PRO A 164 -8.70 3.36 -23.13
N ALA A 165 -9.46 4.47 -23.10
CA ALA A 165 -10.94 4.44 -23.06
C ALA A 165 -11.62 3.68 -24.22
N SER A 166 -10.88 3.39 -25.30
CA SER A 166 -11.34 2.53 -26.40
C SER A 166 -11.32 1.03 -26.08
N ASN A 167 -10.64 0.63 -25.01
CA ASN A 167 -10.58 -0.77 -24.60
C ASN A 167 -11.88 -1.19 -23.92
N PRO A 168 -12.22 -2.49 -23.96
CA PRO A 168 -13.26 -3.01 -23.07
C PRO A 168 -12.84 -2.79 -21.62
N VAL A 169 -13.83 -2.55 -20.76
CA VAL A 169 -13.61 -2.52 -19.31
C VAL A 169 -13.29 -3.94 -18.85
N ASP A 170 -12.20 -4.08 -18.11
CA ASP A 170 -11.71 -5.29 -17.48
C ASP A 170 -11.57 -5.04 -15.97
N VAL A 171 -12.54 -5.52 -15.19
CA VAL A 171 -12.56 -5.29 -13.73
C VAL A 171 -11.49 -6.08 -12.99
N SER A 172 -10.94 -7.15 -13.58
CA SER A 172 -9.88 -7.93 -12.91
C SER A 172 -8.58 -7.13 -12.78
N LYS A 173 -8.43 -6.04 -13.55
CA LYS A 173 -7.32 -5.09 -13.39
C LYS A 173 -7.33 -4.38 -12.04
N ALA A 174 -8.49 -4.26 -11.39
CA ALA A 174 -8.60 -3.64 -10.09
C ALA A 174 -8.36 -4.61 -8.91
N PHE A 175 -8.36 -5.94 -9.11
CA PHE A 175 -8.35 -6.90 -7.99
C PHE A 175 -7.14 -6.77 -7.07
N SER A 176 -5.96 -6.50 -7.64
CA SER A 176 -4.76 -6.16 -6.85
C SER A 176 -4.97 -4.93 -5.97
N THR A 177 -5.64 -3.90 -6.50
CA THR A 177 -5.96 -2.69 -5.75
C THR A 177 -7.00 -2.96 -4.67
N LEU A 178 -8.00 -3.81 -4.92
CA LEU A 178 -8.95 -4.23 -3.88
C LEU A 178 -8.23 -4.88 -2.69
N VAL A 179 -7.27 -5.77 -2.96
CA VAL A 179 -6.43 -6.40 -1.92
C VAL A 179 -5.64 -5.34 -1.14
N HIS A 180 -5.08 -4.36 -1.86
CA HIS A 180 -4.32 -3.26 -1.26
C HIS A 180 -5.17 -2.41 -0.31
N GLU A 181 -6.33 -1.93 -0.76
CA GLU A 181 -7.21 -1.08 0.05
C GLU A 181 -7.83 -1.85 1.21
N PHE A 182 -8.13 -3.13 1.02
CA PHE A 182 -8.61 -3.96 2.11
C PHE A 182 -7.52 -4.20 3.17
N GLN A 183 -6.25 -4.32 2.76
CA GLN A 183 -5.13 -4.37 3.70
C GLN A 183 -5.08 -3.12 4.59
N HIS A 184 -5.21 -1.92 4.02
CA HIS A 184 -5.25 -0.68 4.80
C HIS A 184 -6.37 -0.67 5.84
N MET A 185 -7.57 -1.13 5.46
CA MET A 185 -8.71 -1.20 6.36
C MET A 185 -8.45 -2.12 7.57
N VAL A 186 -7.96 -3.34 7.33
CA VAL A 186 -7.71 -4.30 8.42
C VAL A 186 -6.50 -3.90 9.28
N ASN A 187 -5.51 -3.22 8.68
CA ASN A 187 -4.38 -2.61 9.36
C ASN A 187 -4.85 -1.52 10.33
N PHE A 188 -5.69 -0.61 9.86
CA PHE A 188 -6.26 0.46 10.70
C PHE A 188 -7.09 -0.11 11.84
N ASN A 189 -7.94 -1.11 11.58
CA ASN A 189 -8.70 -1.78 12.63
C ASN A 189 -7.77 -2.36 13.71
N ARG A 190 -6.73 -3.09 13.30
CA ARG A 190 -5.80 -3.70 14.26
C ARG A 190 -5.09 -2.64 15.11
N ASN A 191 -4.47 -1.66 14.48
CA ASN A 191 -3.53 -0.75 15.15
C ASN A 191 -4.22 0.37 15.90
N TYR A 192 -5.31 0.90 15.34
CA TYR A 192 -6.00 2.04 15.93
C TYR A 192 -7.16 1.59 16.84
N PHE A 193 -8.03 0.68 16.37
CA PHE A 193 -9.20 0.27 17.14
C PHE A 193 -8.92 -0.79 18.20
N VAL A 194 -8.17 -1.84 17.86
CA VAL A 194 -7.94 -2.95 18.79
C VAL A 194 -6.83 -2.61 19.77
N GLU A 195 -5.73 -2.04 19.29
CA GLU A 195 -4.57 -1.71 20.14
C GLU A 195 -4.70 -0.35 20.84
N SER A 196 -5.61 0.52 20.39
CA SER A 196 -5.67 1.92 20.85
C SER A 196 -4.33 2.66 20.69
N GLY A 197 -3.57 2.30 19.65
CA GLY A 197 -2.27 2.87 19.32
C GLY A 197 -2.36 3.95 18.24
N ASP A 198 -1.18 4.38 17.77
CA ASP A 198 -1.08 5.26 16.61
C ASP A 198 -1.23 4.46 15.31
N PRO A 199 -1.71 5.09 14.21
CA PRO A 199 -1.63 4.51 12.88
C PRO A 199 -0.21 4.06 12.53
N MET A 200 -0.10 2.97 11.78
CA MET A 200 1.18 2.46 11.31
C MET A 200 1.89 3.50 10.43
N SER A 201 3.23 3.59 10.54
CA SER A 201 4.00 4.48 9.68
C SER A 201 3.75 4.18 8.19
N THR A 202 3.50 5.21 7.37
CA THR A 202 3.07 5.08 5.96
C THR A 202 3.92 4.11 5.14
N TRP A 203 5.26 4.19 5.22
CA TRP A 203 6.14 3.30 4.45
C TRP A 203 5.94 1.81 4.79
N LEU A 204 5.60 1.50 6.05
CA LEU A 204 5.34 0.13 6.50
C LEU A 204 3.92 -0.30 6.14
N ASN A 205 2.93 0.59 6.30
CA ASN A 205 1.55 0.33 5.90
C ASN A 205 1.48 -0.04 4.41
N GLU A 206 2.02 0.83 3.56
CA GLU A 206 2.12 0.65 2.11
C GLU A 206 2.93 -0.60 1.72
N GLY A 207 4.04 -0.86 2.45
CA GLY A 207 4.83 -2.07 2.29
C GLY A 207 4.02 -3.35 2.54
N LEU A 208 3.18 -3.36 3.57
CA LEU A 208 2.29 -4.49 3.88
C LEU A 208 1.14 -4.60 2.88
N SER A 209 0.57 -3.49 2.40
CA SER A 209 -0.43 -3.51 1.33
C SER A 209 0.11 -4.11 0.04
N MET A 210 1.32 -3.73 -0.38
CA MET A 210 1.99 -4.35 -1.54
C MET A 210 2.46 -5.78 -1.27
N ALA A 211 2.70 -6.16 -0.01
CA ALA A 211 2.92 -7.55 0.34
C ALA A 211 1.62 -8.37 0.17
N ALA A 212 0.47 -7.83 0.53
CA ALA A 212 -0.83 -8.45 0.27
C ALA A 212 -1.07 -8.64 -1.24
N GLU A 213 -0.79 -7.61 -2.05
CA GLU A 213 -0.82 -7.71 -3.51
C GLU A 213 0.11 -8.82 -4.03
N HIS A 214 1.32 -8.95 -3.46
CA HIS A 214 2.24 -10.03 -3.83
C HIS A 214 1.64 -11.41 -3.53
N ILE A 215 1.09 -11.61 -2.34
CA ILE A 215 0.47 -12.90 -1.98
C ILE A 215 -0.67 -13.24 -2.96
N TYR A 216 -1.43 -12.22 -3.39
CA TYR A 216 -2.54 -12.38 -4.32
C TYR A 216 -2.11 -12.73 -5.74
N LYS A 217 -1.23 -11.94 -6.38
CA LYS A 217 -0.92 -12.08 -7.82
C LYS A 217 0.54 -12.42 -8.15
N GLY A 218 1.38 -12.62 -7.15
CA GLY A 218 2.83 -12.80 -7.29
C GLY A 218 3.57 -11.48 -7.50
N THR A 219 4.73 -11.55 -8.16
CA THR A 219 5.66 -10.43 -8.28
C THR A 219 5.04 -9.15 -8.85
N LEU A 220 5.26 -8.01 -8.19
CA LEU A 220 4.84 -6.69 -8.65
C LEU A 220 5.88 -6.11 -9.61
N ASN A 221 5.92 -6.66 -10.83
CA ASN A 221 6.87 -6.28 -11.87
C ASN A 221 6.86 -4.77 -12.20
N SER A 222 5.72 -4.10 -12.05
CA SER A 222 5.59 -2.66 -12.24
C SER A 222 6.41 -1.86 -11.21
N ARG A 223 6.46 -2.33 -9.95
CA ARG A 223 7.26 -1.72 -8.87
C ARG A 223 8.75 -1.96 -9.06
N ILE A 224 9.15 -3.16 -9.51
CA ILE A 224 10.54 -3.45 -9.89
C ILE A 224 10.96 -2.56 -11.07
N SER A 225 10.10 -2.44 -12.09
CA SER A 225 10.36 -1.62 -13.26
C SER A 225 10.46 -0.13 -12.91
N TYR A 226 9.62 0.38 -12.02
CA TYR A 226 9.74 1.76 -11.52
C TYR A 226 11.03 1.95 -10.72
N TYR A 227 11.38 1.01 -9.82
CA TYR A 227 12.66 1.03 -9.10
C TYR A 227 13.85 1.18 -10.05
N ASN A 228 13.87 0.38 -11.11
CA ASN A 228 14.95 0.35 -12.09
C ASN A 228 15.10 1.64 -12.92
N ASN A 229 14.05 2.46 -13.01
CA ASN A 229 14.02 3.65 -13.86
C ASN A 229 13.96 4.97 -13.05
N ALA A 230 13.72 4.92 -11.74
CA ALA A 230 13.55 6.09 -10.90
C ALA A 230 14.88 6.80 -10.60
N ASN A 231 15.03 8.02 -11.13
CA ASN A 231 16.18 8.88 -10.82
C ASN A 231 16.24 9.26 -9.34
N SER A 232 15.11 9.39 -8.66
CA SER A 232 15.01 9.66 -7.22
C SER A 232 15.72 8.58 -6.39
N ILE A 233 15.49 7.31 -6.71
CA ILE A 233 16.11 6.15 -6.06
C ILE A 233 17.61 6.13 -6.30
N LYS A 234 18.04 6.28 -7.56
CA LYS A 234 19.46 6.43 -7.91
C LYS A 234 20.12 7.58 -7.14
N ASN A 235 19.36 8.63 -6.84
CA ASN A 235 19.79 9.79 -6.08
C ASN A 235 19.57 9.64 -4.56
N GLY A 236 19.28 8.45 -4.04
CA GLY A 236 19.19 8.21 -2.60
C GLY A 236 17.83 8.50 -1.96
N GLN A 237 16.74 8.20 -2.67
CA GLN A 237 15.38 8.20 -2.07
C GLN A 237 15.37 7.43 -0.75
N SER A 238 14.84 8.07 0.30
CA SER A 238 14.67 7.39 1.59
C SER A 238 13.48 6.44 1.52
N LEU A 239 13.63 5.27 2.14
CA LEU A 239 12.50 4.39 2.41
C LEU A 239 11.56 5.00 3.47
N LEU A 240 12.13 5.64 4.50
CA LEU A 240 11.41 6.00 5.74
C LEU A 240 10.67 7.33 5.65
N TYR A 241 11.14 8.24 4.79
CA TYR A 241 10.54 9.56 4.60
C TYR A 241 9.69 9.56 3.32
N TRP A 242 8.39 9.38 3.51
CA TRP A 242 7.42 9.30 2.43
C TRP A 242 7.25 10.65 1.72
N ASN A 243 7.25 10.65 0.39
CA ASN A 243 7.06 11.84 -0.47
C ASN A 243 8.07 13.00 -0.28
N ASP A 244 9.17 12.82 0.46
CA ASP A 244 10.11 13.92 0.80
C ASP A 244 10.80 14.53 -0.45
N ASN A 245 10.93 13.75 -1.53
CA ASN A 245 11.49 14.21 -2.81
C ASN A 245 10.43 14.36 -3.92
N GLY A 246 9.14 14.29 -3.59
CA GLY A 246 8.04 14.41 -4.58
C GLY A 246 7.83 13.20 -5.49
N ASP A 247 8.49 12.07 -5.24
CA ASP A 247 8.37 10.83 -6.02
C ASP A 247 7.82 9.70 -5.14
N VAL A 248 6.51 9.70 -4.96
CA VAL A 248 5.78 8.72 -4.15
C VAL A 248 5.94 7.30 -4.71
N LEU A 249 5.91 7.14 -6.03
CA LEU A 249 6.05 5.84 -6.70
C LEU A 249 7.41 5.17 -6.40
N ALA A 250 8.46 5.96 -6.18
CA ALA A 250 9.73 5.46 -5.69
C ALA A 250 9.64 4.94 -4.23
N ASN A 251 8.86 5.59 -3.36
CA ASN A 251 8.60 5.08 -2.02
C ASN A 251 7.81 3.76 -2.06
N TYR A 252 6.79 3.62 -2.92
CA TYR A 252 6.10 2.34 -3.14
C TYR A 252 7.10 1.25 -3.54
N SER A 253 7.92 1.54 -4.56
CA SER A 253 8.89 0.56 -5.08
C SER A 253 9.89 0.11 -4.01
N LEU A 254 10.42 1.04 -3.20
CA LEU A 254 11.32 0.71 -2.11
C LEU A 254 10.63 -0.07 -0.98
N SER A 255 9.40 0.27 -0.63
CA SER A 255 8.66 -0.40 0.45
C SER A 255 8.28 -1.82 0.07
N TYR A 256 7.83 -2.03 -1.18
CA TYR A 256 7.61 -3.37 -1.73
C TYR A 256 8.87 -4.23 -1.63
N LEU A 257 9.98 -3.75 -2.20
CA LEU A 257 11.24 -4.50 -2.21
C LEU A 257 11.76 -4.77 -0.80
N PHE A 258 11.60 -3.81 0.13
CA PHE A 258 12.03 -3.98 1.51
C PHE A 258 11.24 -5.04 2.25
N LEU A 259 9.89 -5.03 2.14
CA LEU A 259 9.07 -6.03 2.82
C LEU A 259 9.25 -7.43 2.22
N GLN A 260 9.50 -7.52 0.91
CA GLN A 260 9.88 -8.80 0.29
C GLN A 260 11.27 -9.27 0.72
N TYR A 261 12.25 -8.36 0.84
CA TYR A 261 13.54 -8.69 1.44
C TYR A 261 13.36 -9.21 2.87
N VAL A 262 12.58 -8.52 3.72
CA VAL A 262 12.24 -8.98 5.07
C VAL A 262 11.62 -10.38 5.06
N ARG A 263 10.68 -10.66 4.14
CA ARG A 263 10.12 -12.01 3.97
C ARG A 263 11.18 -13.05 3.67
N THR A 264 12.05 -12.79 2.69
CA THR A 264 13.12 -13.73 2.33
C THR A 264 14.09 -13.96 3.49
N GLN A 265 14.42 -12.94 4.28
CA GLN A 265 15.27 -13.07 5.47
C GLN A 265 14.57 -13.79 6.64
N GLY A 266 13.24 -13.74 6.68
CA GLY A 266 12.39 -14.52 7.58
C GLY A 266 12.15 -15.97 7.14
N GLY A 267 12.87 -16.48 6.13
CA GLY A 267 12.69 -17.85 5.65
C GLY A 267 11.70 -18.00 4.48
N GLY A 268 11.21 -16.88 3.92
CA GLY A 268 10.40 -16.87 2.69
C GLY A 268 8.88 -16.99 2.91
N ASP A 269 8.44 -17.28 4.13
CA ASP A 269 7.03 -17.46 4.48
C ASP A 269 6.27 -16.12 4.62
N PRO A 270 5.16 -15.90 3.88
CA PRO A 270 4.34 -14.70 4.02
C PRO A 270 3.69 -14.50 5.41
N GLU A 271 3.63 -15.50 6.29
CA GLU A 271 3.13 -15.33 7.67
C GLU A 271 3.88 -14.25 8.47
N ILE A 272 5.11 -13.90 8.07
CA ILE A 272 5.85 -12.79 8.69
C ILE A 272 5.09 -11.46 8.61
N PHE A 273 4.30 -11.23 7.57
CA PHE A 273 3.53 -10.00 7.41
C PHE A 273 2.44 -9.90 8.48
N LYS A 274 1.80 -11.03 8.83
CA LYS A 274 0.86 -11.11 9.96
C LYS A 274 1.56 -10.79 11.28
N ASP A 275 2.74 -11.35 11.50
CA ASP A 275 3.53 -11.10 12.70
C ASP A 275 3.93 -9.62 12.85
N ILE A 276 4.24 -8.95 11.74
CA ILE A 276 4.54 -7.51 11.71
C ILE A 276 3.28 -6.72 12.05
N LEU A 277 2.15 -7.02 11.41
CA LEU A 277 0.90 -6.29 11.62
C LEU A 277 0.32 -6.48 13.02
N LEU A 278 0.45 -7.66 13.62
CA LEU A 278 -0.04 -7.93 14.98
C LEU A 278 0.88 -7.40 16.08
N ASN A 279 2.04 -6.85 15.73
CA ASN A 279 2.98 -6.30 16.70
C ASN A 279 2.67 -4.82 16.96
N SER A 280 2.20 -4.54 18.18
CA SER A 280 1.75 -3.23 18.63
C SER A 280 2.83 -2.13 18.69
N LYS A 281 4.05 -2.37 18.21
CA LYS A 281 5.04 -1.34 17.99
C LYS A 281 4.74 -0.51 16.74
N ASN A 282 4.05 -1.08 15.75
CA ASN A 282 3.55 -0.40 14.53
C ASN A 282 4.60 0.42 13.76
N ASN A 283 5.88 0.05 13.90
CA ASN A 283 7.04 0.74 13.32
C ASN A 283 8.17 -0.26 13.02
N GLN A 284 9.39 0.22 12.75
CA GLN A 284 10.54 -0.63 12.44
C GLN A 284 10.82 -1.74 13.47
N GLN A 285 10.46 -1.54 14.74
CA GLN A 285 10.64 -2.56 15.78
C GLN A 285 9.76 -3.79 15.51
N ALA A 286 8.57 -3.62 14.91
CA ALA A 286 7.71 -4.73 14.55
C ALA A 286 8.39 -5.71 13.59
N ILE A 287 9.19 -5.18 12.65
CA ILE A 287 10.00 -5.98 11.71
C ILE A 287 11.10 -6.74 12.45
N ILE A 288 11.85 -6.05 13.31
CA ILE A 288 12.94 -6.67 14.06
C ILE A 288 12.43 -7.79 14.96
N ASP A 289 11.32 -7.57 15.66
CA ASP A 289 10.69 -8.59 16.49
C ASP A 289 10.20 -9.78 15.64
N ALA A 290 9.62 -9.52 14.46
CA ALA A 290 9.14 -10.57 13.56
C ALA A 290 10.28 -11.42 12.96
N LEU A 291 11.43 -10.81 12.65
CA LEU A 291 12.65 -11.51 12.21
C LEU A 291 13.31 -12.28 13.36
N SER A 292 13.33 -11.70 14.56
CA SER A 292 13.88 -12.34 15.77
C SER A 292 13.12 -13.62 16.13
N LYS A 293 11.77 -13.61 16.01
CA LYS A 293 10.93 -14.82 16.12
C LYS A 293 11.35 -15.95 15.16
N ARG A 294 11.95 -15.59 14.02
CA ARG A 294 12.42 -16.50 12.97
C ARG A 294 13.94 -16.79 13.05
N GLY A 295 14.59 -16.38 14.14
CA GLY A 295 16.00 -16.69 14.40
C GLY A 295 17.01 -15.70 13.83
N LEU A 296 16.56 -14.58 13.24
CA LEU A 296 17.46 -13.52 12.78
C LEU A 296 17.47 -12.36 13.78
N SER A 297 18.55 -12.26 14.56
CA SER A 297 18.81 -11.11 15.45
C SER A 297 19.66 -10.08 14.70
N ILE A 298 19.08 -8.92 14.42
CA ILE A 298 19.72 -7.83 13.67
C ILE A 298 19.14 -6.48 14.11
N ASP A 299 19.95 -5.43 14.13
CA ASP A 299 19.48 -4.07 14.37
C ASP A 299 18.89 -3.47 13.07
N PHE A 300 17.92 -2.56 13.19
CA PHE A 300 17.25 -2.00 12.02
C PHE A 300 18.19 -1.25 11.06
N GLY A 301 19.22 -0.59 11.58
CA GLY A 301 20.24 0.06 10.76
C GLY A 301 21.00 -0.94 9.88
N ASP A 302 21.44 -2.06 10.47
CA ASP A 302 22.16 -3.11 9.76
C ASP A 302 21.26 -3.86 8.78
N LEU A 303 19.98 -4.07 9.13
CA LEU A 303 18.98 -4.62 8.23
C LEU A 303 18.79 -3.72 7.00
N MET A 304 18.70 -2.41 7.20
CA MET A 304 18.57 -1.43 6.11
C MET A 304 19.82 -1.41 5.23
N THR A 305 21.02 -1.40 5.82
CA THR A 305 22.27 -1.47 5.07
C THR A 305 22.35 -2.77 4.27
N SER A 306 21.98 -3.90 4.87
CA SER A 306 21.95 -5.21 4.21
C SER A 306 20.93 -5.25 3.08
N PHE A 307 19.72 -4.73 3.27
CA PHE A 307 18.71 -4.58 2.21
C PHE A 307 19.26 -3.80 1.03
N ARG A 308 19.91 -2.66 1.28
CA ARG A 308 20.50 -1.86 0.20
C ARG A 308 21.56 -2.68 -0.54
N LEU A 309 22.47 -3.34 0.18
CA LEU A 309 23.46 -4.23 -0.44
C LEU A 309 22.79 -5.37 -1.23
N ALA A 310 21.69 -5.93 -0.75
CA ALA A 310 20.94 -6.99 -1.43
C ALA A 310 20.39 -6.56 -2.79
N LEU A 311 19.97 -5.31 -2.94
CA LEU A 311 19.54 -4.74 -4.22
C LEU A 311 20.68 -4.63 -5.25
N LEU A 312 21.94 -4.61 -4.79
CA LEU A 312 23.12 -4.49 -5.65
C LEU A 312 23.80 -5.84 -5.91
N LEU A 313 24.11 -6.57 -4.84
CA LEU A 313 24.91 -7.80 -4.86
C LEU A 313 24.10 -9.00 -5.34
N LYS A 314 22.85 -9.11 -4.87
CA LYS A 314 21.94 -10.22 -5.19
C LYS A 314 22.58 -11.58 -4.92
N ASP A 315 23.25 -11.71 -3.78
CA ASP A 315 23.86 -12.98 -3.38
C ASP A 315 22.79 -14.08 -3.31
N PRO A 316 23.11 -15.33 -3.68
CA PRO A 316 22.14 -16.42 -3.70
C PRO A 316 21.64 -16.81 -2.30
N SER A 317 22.32 -16.38 -1.24
CA SER A 317 21.96 -16.64 0.15
C SER A 317 22.57 -15.61 1.09
N GLY A 318 21.95 -15.38 2.24
CA GLY A 318 22.43 -14.48 3.29
C GLY A 318 21.83 -13.08 3.19
N LEU A 319 22.40 -12.15 3.97
CA LEU A 319 21.87 -10.80 4.16
C LEU A 319 22.01 -9.91 2.91
N TYR A 320 22.88 -10.26 1.97
CA TYR A 320 23.18 -9.42 0.80
C TYR A 320 22.52 -9.92 -0.49
N GLY A 321 21.38 -10.61 -0.34
CA GLY A 321 20.51 -10.96 -1.45
C GLY A 321 19.10 -11.31 -0.97
N PHE A 322 18.26 -11.77 -1.90
CA PHE A 322 16.88 -12.19 -1.64
C PHE A 322 16.78 -13.71 -1.37
N ASN A 323 17.84 -14.31 -0.81
CA ASN A 323 17.94 -15.75 -0.53
C ASN A 323 17.56 -16.66 -1.73
N GLY A 324 17.96 -16.26 -2.94
CA GLY A 324 17.73 -17.03 -4.16
C GLY A 324 16.32 -16.92 -4.74
N ASP A 325 15.50 -16.01 -4.24
CA ASP A 325 14.18 -15.71 -4.80
C ASP A 325 14.32 -15.01 -6.16
N SER A 326 14.04 -15.77 -7.23
CA SER A 326 14.24 -15.35 -8.62
C SER A 326 13.33 -14.20 -9.06
N ASP A 327 12.25 -13.92 -8.32
CA ASP A 327 11.34 -12.81 -8.60
C ASP A 327 12.06 -11.46 -8.59
N PHE A 328 13.20 -11.38 -7.89
CA PHE A 328 13.98 -10.15 -7.72
C PHE A 328 15.26 -10.11 -8.56
N ASP A 329 15.49 -11.09 -9.43
CA ASP A 329 16.67 -11.13 -10.33
C ASP A 329 16.70 -9.95 -11.30
N GLY A 330 15.50 -9.46 -11.68
CA GLY A 330 15.30 -8.32 -12.58
C GLY A 330 15.64 -6.95 -11.99
N ILE A 331 16.08 -6.86 -10.74
CA ILE A 331 16.56 -5.62 -10.12
C ILE A 331 17.91 -5.21 -10.73
N ASN A 332 17.98 -3.98 -11.23
CA ASN A 332 19.16 -3.41 -11.86
C ASN A 332 19.96 -2.53 -10.88
N ALA A 333 21.27 -2.72 -10.89
CA ALA A 333 22.18 -1.82 -10.20
C ALA A 333 22.14 -0.41 -10.82
N SER A 334 22.01 0.61 -9.97
CA SER A 334 22.03 2.02 -10.38
C SER A 334 23.02 2.81 -9.51
N TYR A 335 23.86 3.60 -10.15
CA TYR A 335 24.95 4.32 -9.48
C TYR A 335 24.75 5.83 -9.53
N TYR A 336 24.81 6.49 -8.39
CA TYR A 336 24.80 7.93 -8.26
C TYR A 336 26.04 8.57 -8.91
N ILE A 337 25.78 9.47 -9.86
CA ILE A 337 26.83 10.17 -10.63
C ILE A 337 27.08 11.61 -10.15
N GLY A 338 26.34 12.09 -9.16
CA GLY A 338 26.49 13.45 -8.64
C GLY A 338 27.63 13.63 -7.63
N GLY A 339 27.75 14.85 -7.13
CA GLY A 339 28.74 15.27 -6.13
C GLY A 339 28.24 15.14 -4.68
N ALA A 340 28.78 15.96 -3.78
CA ALA A 340 28.34 15.98 -2.38
C ALA A 340 26.85 16.31 -2.28
N LYS A 341 26.13 15.62 -1.38
CA LYS A 341 24.71 15.87 -1.12
C LYS A 341 24.33 15.54 0.32
N ASN A 342 23.28 16.20 0.78
CA ASN A 342 22.63 15.85 2.04
C ASN A 342 21.69 14.65 1.82
N ILE A 343 21.66 13.75 2.79
CA ILE A 343 20.75 12.61 2.88
C ILE A 343 20.16 12.52 4.28
N ARG A 344 19.04 11.80 4.41
CA ARG A 344 18.35 11.56 5.69
C ARG A 344 18.36 10.07 6.01
N GLY A 345 17.85 9.70 7.19
CA GLY A 345 17.72 8.30 7.60
C GLY A 345 16.98 7.47 6.53
N GLY A 346 17.45 6.24 6.28
CA GLY A 346 16.87 5.34 5.28
C GLY A 346 17.24 5.65 3.82
N SER A 347 17.95 6.74 3.53
CA SER A 347 18.53 7.01 2.20
C SER A 347 19.81 6.20 1.99
N ALA A 348 20.00 5.69 0.78
CA ALA A 348 21.27 5.09 0.35
C ALA A 348 21.43 5.21 -1.17
N PHE A 349 22.67 5.29 -1.65
CA PHE A 349 22.99 5.23 -3.07
C PHE A 349 24.35 4.57 -3.27
N PHE A 350 24.56 3.94 -4.42
CA PHE A 350 25.84 3.36 -4.80
C PHE A 350 26.65 4.36 -5.61
N LYS A 351 27.97 4.41 -5.40
CA LYS A 351 28.87 5.25 -6.17
C LYS A 351 30.09 4.43 -6.59
N THR A 352 30.39 4.44 -7.88
CA THR A 352 31.64 3.87 -8.39
C THR A 352 32.82 4.75 -8.00
N ILE A 353 33.88 4.15 -7.47
CA ILE A 353 35.13 4.81 -7.12
C ILE A 353 36.26 4.27 -8.01
N SER A 354 37.17 5.13 -8.46
CA SER A 354 38.30 4.75 -9.32
C SER A 354 39.61 4.52 -8.56
N GLU A 355 39.66 4.94 -7.30
CA GLU A 355 40.85 4.95 -6.43
C GLU A 355 40.44 4.64 -4.98
N SER A 356 41.41 4.57 -4.07
CA SER A 356 41.13 4.41 -2.63
C SER A 356 40.18 5.50 -2.14
N PHE A 357 39.10 5.08 -1.46
CA PHE A 357 38.13 5.99 -0.86
C PHE A 357 38.52 6.28 0.59
N THR A 358 38.51 7.57 0.94
CA THR A 358 38.60 8.04 2.31
C THR A 358 37.29 8.72 2.67
N ASP A 359 36.70 8.33 3.80
CA ASP A 359 35.48 8.93 4.30
C ASP A 359 35.62 10.47 4.38
N PRO A 360 34.67 11.24 3.84
CA PRO A 360 34.67 12.69 3.94
C PRO A 360 34.71 13.17 5.39
N GLU A 361 35.68 14.03 5.73
CA GLU A 361 35.83 14.56 7.10
C GLU A 361 34.59 15.33 7.60
N ASN A 362 33.80 15.88 6.68
CA ASN A 362 32.58 16.62 6.95
C ASN A 362 31.30 15.77 6.87
N ALA A 363 31.42 14.44 6.82
CA ALA A 363 30.27 13.54 6.84
C ALA A 363 29.50 13.64 8.18
N GLY A 364 28.18 13.52 8.12
CA GLY A 364 27.37 13.38 9.32
C GLY A 364 27.73 12.10 10.09
N ASN A 365 27.69 12.15 11.42
CA ASN A 365 28.07 11.03 12.29
C ASN A 365 27.18 9.78 12.17
N THR A 366 26.06 9.87 11.45
CA THR A 366 25.13 8.77 11.17
C THR A 366 25.28 8.19 9.76
N ILE A 367 26.22 8.70 8.95
CA ILE A 367 26.51 8.16 7.62
C ILE A 367 27.43 6.94 7.76
N GLN A 368 27.04 5.85 7.11
CA GLN A 368 27.87 4.65 6.98
C GLN A 368 28.42 4.54 5.55
N TYR A 369 29.71 4.25 5.42
CA TYR A 369 30.35 3.93 4.15
C TYR A 369 30.66 2.45 4.11
N VAL A 370 30.19 1.77 3.06
CA VAL A 370 30.44 0.34 2.84
C VAL A 370 31.22 0.18 1.54
N GLY A 371 32.45 -0.32 1.66
CA GLY A 371 33.27 -0.70 0.51
C GLY A 371 32.81 -2.05 -0.05
N ILE A 372 32.53 -2.08 -1.35
CA ILE A 372 32.06 -3.28 -2.05
C ILE A 372 33.11 -3.65 -3.09
N THR A 373 33.66 -4.85 -2.98
CA THR A 373 34.59 -5.42 -3.96
C THR A 373 33.89 -6.57 -4.68
N ASN A 374 33.84 -6.48 -6.00
CA ASN A 374 33.34 -7.58 -6.84
C ASN A 374 34.32 -8.75 -6.91
#